data_AF-A0A1E5BGD6-F1
#
_entry.id   AF-A0A1E5BGD6-F1
#
_cell.length_a   1.000
_cell.length_b   1.000
_cell.length_c   1.000
_cell.angle_alpha   90.00
_cell.angle_beta   90.00
_cell.angle_gamma   90.00
#
_symmetry.space_group_name_H-M   'P 1'
#
loop_
_entity.id
_entity.type
_entity.pdbx_description
1 polymer ?
#
loop_
_entity_poly.entity_id
_entity_poly.type
_entity_poly.pdbx_seq_one_letter_code
_entity_poly.pdbx_strand_id
1 'polypeptide(L)'
;MSSKYLSVEASRNEIIQLAFKCRNPNIIQYVQVFFETITGLSEHLLRVDEIDLSLEQEWLVRIKHYKSDNPAASLMDVLLLTLIDSRLPFYRVINNEGYIWTPIEIPFEDFMKQSLFVKVSLETRASFEMTNFLGIAEHA
;
A
#
# COMPACT_ATOMS: atom_id res chain seq x y z
N MET A 1 -25.60 8.67 16.08
CA MET A 1 -25.16 7.86 14.92
C MET A 1 -23.67 8.06 14.74
N SER A 2 -22.83 7.12 15.19
CA SER A 2 -21.39 7.16 14.89
C SER A 2 -21.02 5.88 14.16
N SER A 3 -21.02 5.96 12.84
CA SER A 3 -20.24 5.03 12.02
C SER A 3 -19.44 5.92 11.09
N LYS A 4 -18.37 6.53 11.62
CA LYS A 4 -17.52 7.42 10.81
C LYS A 4 -16.66 6.64 9.81
N TYR A 5 -16.58 5.32 9.90
CA TYR A 5 -15.71 4.51 9.06
C TYR A 5 -16.36 3.18 8.70
N LEU A 6 -16.29 2.81 7.41
CA LEU A 6 -16.63 1.47 6.93
C LEU A 6 -15.70 0.44 7.57
N SER A 7 -16.13 -0.82 7.69
CA SER A 7 -15.20 -1.89 8.05
C SER A 7 -14.07 -2.00 7.02
N VAL A 8 -12.92 -2.56 7.43
CA VAL A 8 -11.78 -2.81 6.53
C VAL A 8 -12.23 -3.63 5.32
N GLU A 9 -13.01 -4.69 5.56
CA GLU A 9 -13.58 -5.55 4.53
C GLU A 9 -14.49 -4.79 3.55
N ALA A 10 -15.37 -3.91 4.07
CA ALA A 10 -16.22 -3.09 3.22
C ALA A 10 -15.40 -2.12 2.36
N SER A 11 -14.32 -1.56 2.91
CA SER A 11 -13.43 -0.66 2.18
C SER A 11 -12.69 -1.39 1.07
N ARG A 12 -12.16 -2.58 1.37
CA ARG A 12 -11.51 -3.48 0.40
C ARG A 12 -12.46 -3.82 -0.76
N ASN A 13 -13.68 -4.23 -0.43
CA ASN A 13 -14.69 -4.59 -1.43
C ASN A 13 -15.05 -3.41 -2.34
N GLU A 14 -15.18 -2.20 -1.80
CA GLU A 14 -15.47 -0.99 -2.60
C GLU A 14 -14.34 -0.71 -3.61
N ILE A 15 -13.08 -0.77 -3.18
CA ILE A 15 -11.91 -0.55 -4.05
C ILE A 15 -11.84 -1.62 -5.15
N ILE A 16 -12.06 -2.90 -4.82
CA ILE A 16 -12.11 -3.99 -5.81
C ILE A 16 -13.18 -3.71 -6.88
N GLN A 17 -14.38 -3.30 -6.47
CA GLN A 17 -15.46 -2.97 -7.40
C GLN A 17 -15.09 -1.77 -8.30
N LEU A 18 -14.39 -0.77 -7.77
CA LEU A 18 -13.88 0.36 -8.57
C LEU A 18 -12.81 -0.11 -9.58
N ALA A 19 -11.92 -1.02 -9.19
CA ALA A 19 -10.92 -1.58 -10.08
C ALA A 19 -11.57 -2.33 -11.27
N PHE A 20 -12.58 -3.16 -11.01
CA PHE A 20 -13.33 -3.85 -12.06
C PHE A 20 -14.03 -2.89 -13.04
N LYS A 21 -14.50 -1.73 -12.56
CA LYS A 21 -15.09 -0.69 -13.44
C LYS A 21 -14.09 -0.07 -14.40
N CYS A 22 -12.79 -0.12 -14.12
CA CYS A 22 -11.75 0.38 -15.03
C CYS A 22 -11.59 -0.51 -16.27
N ARG A 23 -12.07 -1.76 -16.25
CA ARG A 23 -11.93 -2.75 -17.34
C ARG A 23 -10.48 -2.94 -17.82
N ASN A 24 -9.51 -2.69 -16.93
CA ASN A 24 -8.08 -2.83 -17.20
C ASN A 24 -7.51 -3.95 -16.31
N PRO A 25 -7.06 -5.08 -16.89
CA PRO A 25 -6.51 -6.20 -16.13
C PRO A 25 -5.33 -5.81 -15.23
N ASN A 26 -4.48 -4.89 -15.69
CA ASN A 26 -3.32 -4.45 -14.93
C ASN A 26 -3.74 -3.76 -13.64
N ILE A 27 -4.81 -2.94 -13.68
CA ILE A 27 -5.33 -2.26 -12.48
C ILE A 27 -5.89 -3.26 -11.47
N ILE A 28 -6.57 -4.30 -11.94
CA ILE A 28 -7.09 -5.36 -11.08
C ILE A 28 -5.92 -6.09 -10.40
N GLN A 29 -4.89 -6.45 -11.17
CA GLN A 29 -3.69 -7.09 -10.65
C GLN A 29 -2.96 -6.22 -9.61
N TYR A 30 -2.79 -4.92 -9.89
CA TYR A 30 -2.16 -4.00 -8.93
C TYR A 30 -2.95 -3.90 -7.62
N VAL A 31 -4.27 -3.83 -7.69
CA VAL A 31 -5.15 -3.80 -6.51
C VAL A 31 -5.05 -5.10 -5.71
N GLN A 32 -4.92 -6.25 -6.37
CA GLN A 32 -4.70 -7.54 -5.70
C GLN A 32 -3.37 -7.56 -4.94
N VAL A 33 -2.27 -7.23 -5.62
CA VAL A 33 -0.92 -7.16 -5.03
C VAL A 33 -0.87 -6.20 -3.84
N PHE A 34 -1.56 -5.06 -3.94
CA PHE A 34 -1.70 -4.12 -2.83
C PHE A 34 -2.32 -4.76 -1.59
N PHE A 35 -3.45 -5.46 -1.73
CA PHE A 35 -4.11 -6.06 -0.59
C PHE A 35 -3.36 -7.26 -0.03
N GLU A 36 -2.69 -8.05 -0.87
CA GLU A 36 -1.78 -9.12 -0.42
C GLU A 36 -0.66 -8.53 0.43
N THR A 37 -0.06 -7.43 -0.03
CA THR A 37 0.98 -6.70 0.71
C THR A 37 0.45 -6.18 2.04
N ILE A 38 -0.70 -5.52 2.09
CA ILE A 38 -1.26 -5.01 3.36
C ILE A 38 -1.57 -6.15 4.31
N THR A 39 -2.17 -7.23 3.82
CA THR A 39 -2.51 -8.39 4.65
C THR A 39 -1.24 -8.91 5.31
N GLY A 40 -0.19 -9.15 4.51
CA GLY A 40 1.08 -9.61 5.02
C GLY A 40 1.76 -8.61 5.97
N LEU A 41 1.75 -7.30 5.65
CA LEU A 41 2.25 -6.27 6.56
C LEU A 41 1.50 -6.27 7.90
N SER A 42 0.18 -6.42 7.88
CA SER A 42 -0.66 -6.34 9.08
C SER A 42 -0.39 -7.46 10.09
N GLU A 43 0.13 -8.60 9.63
CA GLU A 43 0.57 -9.71 10.50
C GLU A 43 1.86 -9.38 11.28
N HIS A 44 2.64 -8.42 10.78
CA HIS A 44 3.96 -8.06 11.31
C HIS A 44 4.05 -6.63 11.85
N LEU A 45 3.07 -5.80 11.55
CA LEU A 45 2.87 -4.52 12.21
C LEU A 45 2.48 -4.82 13.66
N LEU A 46 3.46 -4.75 14.57
CA LEU A 46 3.17 -4.55 16.00
C LEU A 46 2.14 -3.44 16.05
N ARG A 47 0.94 -3.72 16.59
CA ARG A 47 -0.19 -2.78 16.67
C ARG A 47 0.35 -1.40 17.02
N VAL A 48 0.57 -0.58 16.01
CA VAL A 48 1.10 0.75 16.22
C VAL A 48 -0.13 1.50 16.66
N ASP A 49 -0.23 1.77 17.96
CA ASP A 49 -1.32 2.54 18.57
C ASP A 49 -1.46 3.96 17.95
N GLU A 50 -0.57 4.34 17.02
CA GLU A 50 -0.53 5.61 16.28
C GLU A 50 -1.16 5.55 14.86
N ILE A 51 -1.68 4.40 14.41
CA ILE A 51 -2.35 4.30 13.11
C ILE A 51 -3.87 4.47 13.29
N ASP A 52 -4.35 5.71 13.15
CA ASP A 52 -5.78 6.07 13.26
C ASP A 52 -6.68 5.40 12.20
N LEU A 53 -6.13 4.97 11.06
CA LEU A 53 -6.86 4.38 9.94
C LEU A 53 -6.08 3.24 9.28
N SER A 54 -6.75 2.12 8.94
CA SER A 54 -6.14 1.05 8.14
C SER A 54 -5.75 1.55 6.75
N LEU A 55 -4.80 0.88 6.08
CA LEU A 55 -4.34 1.30 4.75
C LEU A 55 -5.44 1.21 3.68
N GLU A 56 -6.36 0.25 3.80
CA GLU A 56 -7.52 0.12 2.92
C GLU A 56 -8.51 1.27 3.09
N GLN A 57 -8.77 1.66 4.34
CA GLN A 57 -9.64 2.80 4.64
C GLN A 57 -8.98 4.09 4.16
N GLU A 58 -7.68 4.24 4.36
CA GLU A 58 -6.93 5.43 3.91
C GLU A 58 -7.05 5.57 2.39
N TRP A 59 -6.82 4.47 1.66
CA TRP A 59 -6.89 4.48 0.21
C TRP A 59 -8.29 4.86 -0.27
N LEU A 60 -9.34 4.29 0.33
CA LEU A 60 -10.71 4.60 -0.02
C LEU A 60 -11.08 6.07 0.22
N VAL A 61 -10.66 6.64 1.36
CA VAL A 61 -10.88 8.06 1.67
C VAL A 61 -10.20 8.94 0.62
N ARG A 62 -8.95 8.63 0.24
CA ARG A 62 -8.22 9.37 -0.79
C ARG A 62 -8.90 9.27 -2.16
N ILE A 63 -9.37 8.09 -2.57
CA ILE A 63 -10.12 7.89 -3.82
C ILE A 63 -11.36 8.79 -3.86
N LYS A 64 -12.12 8.82 -2.75
CA LYS A 64 -13.32 9.67 -2.62
C LYS A 64 -12.97 11.15 -2.69
N HIS A 65 -11.89 11.57 -2.04
CA HIS A 65 -11.42 12.95 -2.07
C HIS A 65 -10.98 13.38 -3.48
N TYR A 66 -10.09 12.61 -4.12
CA TYR A 66 -9.62 12.90 -5.48
C TYR A 66 -10.75 12.97 -6.51
N LYS A 67 -11.77 12.10 -6.39
CA LYS A 67 -12.96 12.17 -7.26
C LYS A 67 -13.85 13.37 -6.99
N SER A 68 -13.91 13.86 -5.76
CA SER A 68 -14.64 15.08 -5.43
C SER A 68 -13.94 16.30 -6.00
N ASP A 69 -12.61 16.36 -5.88
CA ASP A 69 -11.80 17.51 -6.30
C ASP A 69 -11.63 17.56 -7.82
N ASN A 70 -11.56 16.40 -8.48
CA ASN A 70 -11.49 16.30 -9.92
C ASN A 70 -12.47 15.23 -10.46
N PRO A 71 -13.76 15.59 -10.63
CA PRO A 71 -14.77 14.67 -11.14
C PRO A 71 -14.49 14.15 -12.55
N ALA A 72 -13.71 14.90 -13.35
CA ALA A 72 -13.35 14.55 -14.72
C ALA A 72 -12.15 13.59 -14.81
N ALA A 73 -11.38 13.42 -13.73
CA ALA A 73 -10.25 12.48 -13.72
C ALA A 73 -10.73 11.07 -14.05
N SER A 74 -9.95 10.28 -14.80
CA SER A 74 -10.31 8.89 -15.04
C SER A 74 -10.27 8.09 -13.74
N LEU A 75 -11.07 7.03 -13.61
CA LEU A 75 -11.03 6.18 -12.41
C LEU A 75 -9.68 5.47 -12.26
N MET A 76 -9.06 5.11 -13.39
CA MET A 76 -7.74 4.51 -13.44
C MET A 76 -6.68 5.45 -12.83
N ASP A 77 -6.63 6.70 -13.28
CA ASP A 77 -5.64 7.67 -12.78
C ASP A 77 -5.84 7.94 -11.29
N VAL A 78 -7.09 8.04 -10.84
CA VAL A 78 -7.37 8.23 -9.41
C VAL A 78 -6.86 7.04 -8.59
N LEU A 79 -7.10 5.80 -9.01
CA LEU A 79 -6.62 4.62 -8.29
C LEU A 79 -5.09 4.60 -8.19
N LEU A 80 -4.39 4.93 -9.28
CA LEU A 80 -2.93 4.95 -9.31
C LEU A 80 -2.34 6.10 -8.47
N LEU A 81 -2.86 7.32 -8.62
CA LEU A 81 -2.39 8.49 -7.86
C LEU A 81 -2.58 8.33 -6.36
N THR A 82 -3.74 7.80 -5.96
CA THR A 82 -4.05 7.60 -4.53
C THR A 82 -3.22 6.52 -3.88
N LEU A 83 -2.67 5.57 -4.67
CA LEU A 83 -1.73 4.58 -4.20
C LEU A 83 -0.33 5.18 -3.96
N ILE A 84 0.15 6.02 -4.88
CA ILE A 84 1.42 6.76 -4.74
C ILE A 84 1.40 7.62 -3.48
N ASP A 85 0.26 8.26 -3.22
CA ASP A 85 0.06 9.12 -2.05
C ASP A 85 -0.26 8.35 -0.75
N SER A 86 -0.44 7.04 -0.82
CA SER A 86 -0.74 6.22 0.35
C SER A 86 0.48 6.13 1.28
N ARG A 87 0.27 5.68 2.52
CA ARG A 87 1.40 5.38 3.41
C ARG A 87 2.18 4.12 3.04
N LEU A 88 1.68 3.30 2.10
CA LEU A 88 2.29 2.00 1.78
C LEU A 88 3.79 2.10 1.42
N PRO A 89 4.23 3.04 0.56
CA PRO A 89 5.65 3.16 0.21
C PRO A 89 6.55 3.50 1.41
N PHE A 90 6.02 4.08 2.48
CA PHE A 90 6.80 4.43 3.67
C PHE A 90 7.03 3.24 4.60
N TYR A 91 6.44 2.06 4.36
CA TYR A 91 6.77 0.87 5.13
C TYR A 91 8.05 0.23 4.60
N ARG A 92 9.12 0.32 5.38
CA ARG A 92 10.32 -0.47 5.15
C ARG A 92 10.19 -1.81 5.85
N VAL A 93 10.41 -2.88 5.10
CA VAL A 93 10.35 -4.26 5.58
C VAL A 93 11.72 -4.90 5.39
N ILE A 94 12.25 -5.49 6.45
CA ILE A 94 13.56 -6.14 6.46
C ILE A 94 13.39 -7.54 7.06
N ASN A 95 13.95 -8.56 6.43
CA ASN A 95 13.95 -9.91 7.00
C ASN A 95 15.11 -10.14 7.98
N ASN A 96 15.16 -11.35 8.51
CA ASN A 96 16.20 -11.82 9.42
C ASN A 96 17.62 -11.82 8.86
N GLU A 97 17.78 -11.80 7.53
CA GLU A 97 19.08 -11.79 6.85
C GLU A 97 19.53 -10.37 6.48
N GLY A 98 18.71 -9.36 6.77
CA GLY A 98 18.99 -7.96 6.43
C GLY A 98 18.54 -7.54 5.04
N TYR A 99 17.89 -8.42 4.27
CA TYR A 99 17.35 -8.09 2.95
C TYR A 99 16.12 -7.18 3.09
N ILE A 100 16.10 -6.11 2.30
CA ILE A 100 15.02 -5.13 2.26
C ILE A 100 14.05 -5.56 1.16
N TRP A 101 12.77 -5.67 1.50
CA TRP A 101 11.77 -6.00 0.50
C TRP A 101 11.62 -4.85 -0.52
N THR A 102 11.85 -5.19 -1.79
CA THR A 102 11.60 -4.30 -2.92
C THR A 102 10.44 -4.86 -3.76
N PRO A 103 9.27 -4.20 -3.79
CA PRO A 103 8.08 -4.70 -4.49
C PRO A 103 8.28 -4.95 -5.99
N ILE A 104 9.26 -4.28 -6.61
CA ILE A 104 9.61 -4.44 -8.04
C ILE A 104 10.36 -5.76 -8.29
N GLU A 105 11.10 -6.26 -7.28
CA GLU A 105 11.94 -7.44 -7.41
C GLU A 105 11.20 -8.72 -7.05
N ILE A 106 10.41 -8.67 -5.97
CA ILE A 106 9.73 -9.85 -5.44
C ILE A 106 8.35 -9.51 -4.86
N PRO A 107 7.30 -10.28 -5.17
CA PRO A 107 6.02 -10.17 -4.49
C PRO A 107 6.16 -10.34 -2.97
N PHE A 108 5.39 -9.59 -2.18
CA PHE A 108 5.49 -9.62 -0.72
C PHE A 108 5.33 -11.05 -0.16
N GLU A 109 4.38 -11.82 -0.69
CA GLU A 109 4.14 -13.21 -0.25
C GLU A 109 5.36 -14.11 -0.45
N ASP A 110 6.08 -13.94 -1.55
CA ASP A 110 7.26 -14.75 -1.86
C ASP A 110 8.47 -14.31 -1.02
N PHE A 111 8.58 -13.02 -0.71
CA PHE A 111 9.55 -12.51 0.26
C PHE A 111 9.30 -13.08 1.66
N MET A 112 8.03 -13.18 2.07
CA MET A 112 7.64 -13.77 3.36
C MET A 112 7.99 -15.25 3.46
N LYS A 113 7.76 -16.04 2.40
CA LYS A 113 8.09 -17.49 2.39
C LYS A 113 9.58 -17.78 2.63
N GLN A 114 10.45 -16.83 2.29
CA GLN A 114 11.90 -16.93 2.44
C GLN A 114 12.41 -16.35 3.76
N SER A 115 11.53 -15.75 4.57
CA SER A 115 11.89 -15.00 5.76
C SER A 115 11.44 -15.73 7.03
N LEU A 116 12.36 -15.96 7.97
CA LEU A 116 12.04 -16.57 9.27
C LEU A 116 11.34 -15.57 10.21
N PHE A 117 11.76 -14.31 10.16
CA PHE A 117 11.08 -13.19 10.78
C PHE A 117 11.26 -11.94 9.93
N VAL A 118 10.29 -11.03 10.01
CA VAL A 118 10.36 -9.71 9.35
C VAL A 118 10.15 -8.60 10.36
N LYS A 119 10.89 -7.51 10.16
CA LYS A 119 10.72 -6.25 10.89
C LYS A 119 10.11 -5.23 9.94
N VAL A 120 9.00 -4.64 10.36
CA VAL A 120 8.34 -3.55 9.65
C VAL A 120 8.58 -2.24 10.40
N SER A 121 8.97 -1.19 9.68
CA SER A 121 9.16 0.17 10.22
C SER A 121 8.56 1.20 9.28
N LEU A 122 7.91 2.22 9.85
CA LEU A 122 7.43 3.37 9.08
C LEU A 122 8.57 4.38 8.93
N GLU A 123 8.95 4.67 7.69
CA GLU A 123 9.96 5.65 7.34
C GLU A 123 9.33 7.04 7.15
N THR A 124 10.05 8.09 7.53
CA THR A 124 9.64 9.44 7.15
C THR A 124 9.87 9.65 5.65
N ARG A 125 9.20 10.63 5.04
CA ARG A 125 9.40 10.95 3.62
C ARG A 125 10.86 11.23 3.26
N ALA A 126 11.58 11.92 4.16
CA ALA A 126 13.02 12.17 4.00
C ALA A 126 13.84 10.87 4.07
N SER A 127 13.46 9.92 4.92
CA SER A 127 14.10 8.61 5.03
C SER A 127 13.85 7.74 3.79
N PHE A 128 12.62 7.71 3.27
CA PHE A 128 12.27 6.96 2.06
C PHE A 128 13.00 7.47 0.81
N GLU A 129 13.05 8.79 0.63
CA GLU A 129 13.80 9.42 -0.47
C GLU A 129 15.31 9.12 -0.37
N MET A 130 15.86 9.08 0.84
CA MET A 130 17.27 8.73 1.09
C MET A 130 17.58 7.24 0.86
N THR A 131 16.67 6.34 1.24
CA THR A 131 16.79 4.89 0.99
C THR A 131 16.73 4.60 -0.52
N ASN A 132 15.87 5.26 -1.29
CA ASN A 132 15.87 5.16 -2.75
C ASN A 132 17.10 5.80 -3.39
N PHE A 133 17.59 6.93 -2.86
CA PHE A 133 18.81 7.57 -3.36
C PHE A 133 20.05 6.68 -3.16
N LEU A 134 20.14 5.99 -2.03
CA LEU A 134 21.22 5.07 -1.72
C LEU A 134 21.07 3.72 -2.45
N GLY A 135 19.84 3.25 -2.68
CA GLY A 135 19.55 2.01 -3.41
C GLY A 135 19.63 2.12 -4.94
N ILE A 136 19.48 3.31 -5.53
CA ILE A 136 19.77 3.55 -6.95
C ILE A 136 21.30 3.68 -7.17
N ALA A 137 22.05 4.09 -6.14
CA ALA A 137 23.50 4.25 -6.25
C ALA A 137 24.30 2.93 -6.23
N GLU A 138 23.71 1.80 -5.82
CA GLU A 138 24.39 0.48 -5.91
C GLU A 138 24.30 -0.16 -7.31
N HIS A 139 23.57 0.45 -8.24
CA HIS A 139 23.41 -0.04 -9.62
C HIS A 139 23.62 1.03 -10.71
N ALA A 140 24.26 2.17 -10.39
CA ALA A 140 24.66 3.19 -11.36
C ALA A 140 26.15 3.09 -11.76
#